data_AF-A0A344WL13-F1
#
_entry.id   AF-A0A344WL13-F1
#
_cell.length_a   1.000
_cell.length_b   1.000
_cell.length_c   1.000
_cell.angle_alpha   90.00
_cell.angle_beta   90.00
_cell.angle_gamma   90.00
#
_symmetry.space_group_name_H-M   'P 1'
#
loop_
_entity.id
_entity.type
_entity.pdbx_description
1 polymer ?
#
loop_
_entity_poly.entity_id
_entity_poly.type
_entity_poly.pdbx_seq_one_letter_code
_entity_poly.pdbx_strand_id
1 'polypeptide(L)'
;MSLAYPVARSLEDALKPGAPTARSRREAMALARGLALQGLETSWLHLAEAEADALFKAIGADGPAGHLQRYEDTSGHAVVAVNWWKLVDPSDVRPPEKRAFEPAPPPPAEEDHTDDLYFRRGRTKTRRQKPADPNQLDLFSKNLKG
;
A
#
# COMPACT_ATOMS: atom_id res chain seq x y z
N MET A 1 8.71 4.01 14.09
CA MET A 1 9.33 2.75 13.66
C MET A 1 8.82 2.40 12.28
N SER A 2 9.68 2.28 11.27
CA SER A 2 9.26 1.87 9.93
C SER A 2 9.27 0.34 9.82
N LEU A 3 8.21 -0.23 9.27
CA LEU A 3 8.11 -1.67 9.03
C LEU A 3 9.19 -2.13 8.04
N ALA A 4 9.88 -3.21 8.37
CA ALA A 4 10.85 -3.87 7.49
C ALA A 4 10.46 -5.34 7.39
N TYR A 5 10.56 -5.91 6.19
CA TYR A 5 10.12 -7.26 5.92
C TYR A 5 11.29 -8.15 5.52
N PRO A 6 11.34 -9.42 5.96
CA PRO A 6 12.38 -10.37 5.54
C PRO A 6 12.40 -10.55 4.03
N VAL A 7 13.59 -10.74 3.46
CA VAL A 7 13.82 -11.03 2.04
C VAL A 7 14.35 -12.45 1.94
N ALA A 8 13.59 -13.33 1.29
CA ALA A 8 13.89 -14.75 1.26
C ALA A 8 13.36 -15.42 -0.02
N ARG A 9 13.82 -16.66 -0.29
CA ARG A 9 13.26 -17.52 -1.35
C ARG A 9 12.04 -18.31 -0.89
N SER A 10 11.99 -18.63 0.41
CA SER A 10 10.96 -19.46 1.03
C SER A 10 10.46 -18.82 2.31
N LEU A 11 9.27 -19.24 2.76
CA LEU A 11 8.68 -18.77 4.01
C LEU A 11 9.53 -19.21 5.20
N GLU A 12 10.04 -20.43 5.17
CA GLU A 12 10.89 -21.00 6.21
C GLU A 12 12.18 -20.18 6.37
N ASP A 13 12.76 -19.71 5.26
CA ASP A 13 13.93 -18.83 5.28
C ASP A 13 13.60 -17.43 5.79
N ALA A 14 12.40 -16.92 5.51
CA ALA A 14 11.94 -15.62 6.00
C ALA A 14 11.75 -15.61 7.54
N LEU A 15 11.39 -16.76 8.12
CA LEU A 15 11.18 -16.92 9.56
C LEU A 15 12.46 -17.16 10.36
N LYS A 16 13.59 -17.45 9.70
CA LYS A 16 14.87 -17.68 10.39
C LYS A 16 15.38 -16.38 11.02
N PRO A 17 15.95 -16.46 12.25
CA PRO A 17 16.56 -15.30 12.87
C PRO A 17 17.73 -14.80 12.02
N GLY A 18 17.82 -13.48 11.83
CA GLY A 18 18.88 -12.84 11.05
C GLY A 18 18.65 -12.82 9.53
N ALA A 19 17.45 -13.17 9.05
CA ALA A 19 17.09 -12.94 7.65
C ALA A 19 17.29 -11.46 7.26
N PRO A 20 17.84 -11.15 6.07
CA PRO A 20 18.02 -9.77 5.63
C PRO A 20 16.65 -9.12 5.45
N THR A 21 16.49 -7.88 5.86
CA THR A 21 15.20 -7.18 5.82
C THR A 21 15.26 -5.94 4.94
N ALA A 22 14.15 -5.62 4.31
CA ALA A 22 13.99 -4.45 3.45
C ALA A 22 12.65 -3.76 3.69
N ARG A 23 12.67 -2.43 3.64
CA ARG A 23 11.48 -1.58 3.79
C ARG A 23 10.81 -1.29 2.46
N SER A 24 11.60 -1.32 1.38
CA SER A 24 11.13 -1.01 0.03
C SER A 24 11.50 -2.09 -0.97
N ARG A 25 10.74 -2.15 -2.08
CA ARG A 25 11.04 -3.03 -3.23
C ARG A 25 12.47 -2.84 -3.73
N ARG A 26 12.97 -1.59 -3.74
CA ARG A 26 14.33 -1.26 -4.18
C ARG A 26 15.39 -1.88 -3.28
N GLU A 27 15.23 -1.78 -1.97
CA GLU A 27 16.13 -2.41 -1.00
C GLU A 27 16.07 -3.92 -1.09
N ALA A 28 14.87 -4.50 -1.21
CA ALA A 28 14.70 -5.95 -1.37
C ALA A 28 15.39 -6.46 -2.64
N MET A 29 15.30 -5.71 -3.74
CA MET A 29 15.99 -6.03 -4.99
C MET A 29 17.52 -5.92 -4.86
N ALA A 30 18.03 -4.94 -4.11
CA ALA A 30 19.47 -4.85 -3.84
C ALA A 30 19.99 -6.06 -3.04
N LEU A 31 19.14 -6.67 -2.21
CA LEU A 31 19.44 -7.87 -1.43
C LEU A 31 19.28 -9.19 -2.20
N ALA A 32 18.68 -9.17 -3.40
CA ALA A 32 18.29 -10.36 -4.15
C ALA A 32 19.46 -11.13 -4.79
N ARG A 33 20.67 -10.54 -4.89
CA ARG A 33 21.91 -11.21 -5.35
C ARG A 33 21.77 -12.06 -6.63
N GLY A 34 21.11 -11.53 -7.66
CA GLY A 34 20.91 -12.22 -8.95
C GLY A 34 19.58 -12.96 -9.07
N LEU A 35 18.79 -13.01 -8.00
CA LEU A 35 17.40 -13.43 -8.04
C LEU A 35 16.50 -12.27 -8.43
N ALA A 36 15.32 -12.61 -8.92
CA ALA A 36 14.29 -11.63 -9.18
C ALA A 36 13.31 -11.55 -8.01
N LEU A 37 12.79 -10.34 -7.80
CA LEU A 37 11.83 -10.06 -6.75
C LEU A 37 10.41 -10.21 -7.31
N GLN A 38 9.70 -11.26 -6.86
CA GLN A 38 8.29 -11.50 -7.23
C GLN A 38 7.41 -10.39 -6.64
N GLY A 39 7.53 -10.15 -5.33
CA GLY A 39 6.74 -9.14 -4.64
C GLY A 39 6.75 -9.31 -3.13
N LEU A 40 5.97 -8.47 -2.45
CA LEU A 40 5.65 -8.66 -1.04
C LEU A 40 4.51 -9.67 -0.96
N GLU A 41 4.74 -10.78 -0.29
CA GLU A 41 3.77 -11.87 -0.09
C GLU A 41 3.33 -11.93 1.37
N THR A 42 2.06 -12.28 1.58
CA THR A 42 1.49 -12.56 2.90
C THR A 42 1.15 -14.04 2.96
N SER A 43 1.83 -14.78 3.82
CA SER A 43 1.57 -16.20 4.07
C SER A 43 0.80 -16.37 5.37
N TRP A 44 -0.22 -17.22 5.37
CA TRP A 44 -1.06 -17.48 6.54
C TRP A 44 -0.71 -18.84 7.13
N LEU A 45 -0.27 -18.84 8.39
CA LEU A 45 0.14 -20.04 9.12
C LEU A 45 -0.88 -20.36 10.20
N HIS A 46 -1.50 -21.53 10.11
CA HIS A 46 -2.33 -22.09 11.18
C HIS A 46 -1.41 -22.89 12.10
N LEU A 47 -1.15 -22.35 13.28
CA LEU A 47 -0.19 -22.92 14.23
C LEU A 47 -0.87 -23.20 15.56
N ALA A 48 -0.33 -24.16 16.30
CA ALA A 48 -0.69 -24.28 17.71
C ALA A 48 -0.24 -23.02 18.46
N GLU A 49 -0.97 -22.65 19.52
CA GLU A 49 -0.71 -21.42 20.26
C GLU A 49 0.73 -21.36 20.83
N ALA A 50 1.24 -22.48 21.33
CA ALA A 50 2.61 -22.58 21.83
C ALA A 50 3.68 -22.32 20.75
N GLU A 51 3.41 -22.73 19.50
CA GLU A 51 4.33 -22.52 18.36
C GLU A 51 4.28 -21.08 17.87
N ALA A 52 3.07 -20.49 17.80
CA ALA A 52 2.89 -19.08 17.50
C ALA A 52 3.65 -18.21 18.52
N ASP A 53 3.50 -18.49 19.81
CA ASP A 53 4.22 -17.78 20.87
C ASP A 53 5.74 -17.93 20.77
N ALA A 54 6.23 -19.12 20.41
CA ALA A 54 7.65 -19.34 20.17
C ALA A 54 8.18 -18.48 19.02
N LEU A 55 7.40 -18.34 17.94
CA LEU A 55 7.71 -17.48 16.79
C LEU A 55 7.83 -16.01 17.19
N PHE A 56 6.85 -15.47 17.92
CA PHE A 56 6.91 -14.08 18.40
C PHE A 56 8.05 -13.84 19.38
N LYS A 57 8.37 -14.83 20.24
CA LYS A 57 9.52 -14.75 21.15
C LYS A 57 10.86 -14.78 20.41
N ALA A 58 11.00 -15.61 19.38
CA ALA A 58 12.24 -15.77 18.63
C ALA A 58 12.68 -14.49 17.89
N ILE A 59 11.73 -13.65 17.49
CA ILE A 59 11.99 -12.38 16.81
C ILE A 59 12.49 -11.29 17.77
N GLY A 60 12.11 -11.38 19.05
CA GLY A 60 12.48 -10.41 20.07
C GLY A 60 11.86 -9.02 19.84
N ALA A 61 12.12 -8.09 20.76
CA ALA A 61 11.59 -6.72 20.70
C ALA A 61 12.22 -5.86 19.58
N ASP A 62 13.45 -6.21 19.16
CA ASP A 62 14.24 -5.47 18.17
C ASP A 62 14.20 -6.07 16.76
N GLY A 63 13.44 -7.15 16.57
CA GLY A 63 13.26 -7.78 15.27
C GLY A 63 12.50 -6.86 14.28
N PRO A 64 12.51 -7.20 12.97
CA PRO A 64 11.81 -6.42 11.95
C PRO A 64 10.35 -6.15 12.34
N ALA A 65 10.07 -4.89 12.68
CA ALA A 65 8.78 -4.50 13.23
C ALA A 65 7.65 -4.82 12.24
N GLY A 66 6.68 -5.64 12.70
CA GLY A 66 5.38 -5.87 12.05
C GLY A 66 5.36 -6.80 10.84
N HIS A 67 6.38 -7.60 10.59
CA HIS A 67 6.31 -8.66 9.58
C HIS A 67 5.46 -9.86 10.02
N LEU A 68 5.33 -10.09 11.34
CA LEU A 68 4.36 -11.04 11.90
C LEU A 68 3.16 -10.31 12.48
N GLN A 69 1.97 -10.85 12.23
CA GLN A 69 0.71 -10.39 12.81
C GLN A 69 -0.07 -11.60 13.31
N ARG A 70 -0.59 -11.51 14.53
CA ARG A 70 -1.41 -12.56 15.14
C ARG A 70 -2.88 -12.29 14.88
N TYR A 71 -3.58 -13.35 14.51
CA TYR A 71 -5.01 -13.41 14.27
C TYR A 71 -5.59 -14.64 14.96
N GLU A 72 -6.92 -14.70 14.97
CA GLU A 72 -7.70 -15.82 15.48
C GLU A 72 -8.65 -16.27 14.36
N ASP A 73 -8.75 -17.59 14.16
CA ASP A 73 -9.73 -18.14 13.21
C ASP A 73 -11.14 -18.20 13.81
N THR A 74 -12.11 -18.63 13.02
CA THR A 74 -13.51 -18.77 13.46
C THR A 74 -13.73 -19.84 14.52
N SER A 75 -12.74 -20.69 14.78
CA SER A 75 -12.76 -21.77 15.76
C SER A 75 -11.94 -21.44 17.01
N GLY A 76 -11.35 -20.24 17.09
CA GLY A 76 -10.52 -19.79 18.21
C GLY A 76 -9.05 -20.21 18.15
N HIS A 77 -8.57 -20.74 17.02
CA HIS A 77 -7.17 -21.13 16.85
C HIS A 77 -6.31 -19.96 16.40
N ALA A 78 -5.04 -19.97 16.82
CA ALA A 78 -4.08 -18.94 16.46
C ALA A 78 -3.69 -19.04 14.98
N VAL A 79 -3.80 -17.92 14.27
CA VAL A 79 -3.35 -17.76 12.89
C VAL A 79 -2.29 -16.67 12.85
N VAL A 80 -1.16 -16.94 12.20
CA VAL A 80 -0.08 -15.97 12.05
C VAL A 80 0.04 -15.56 10.60
N ALA A 81 -0.11 -14.26 10.32
CA ALA A 81 0.20 -13.70 9.03
C ALA A 81 1.68 -13.29 8.98
N VAL A 82 2.39 -13.76 7.95
CA VAL A 82 3.81 -13.49 7.71
C VAL A 82 3.95 -12.68 6.44
N ASN A 83 4.42 -11.45 6.55
CA ASN A 83 4.69 -10.55 5.43
C ASN A 83 6.18 -10.58 5.07
N TRP A 84 6.52 -10.94 3.83
CA TRP A 84 7.91 -11.11 3.40
C TRP A 84 8.09 -10.82 1.91
N TRP A 85 9.29 -10.40 1.53
CA TRP A 85 9.71 -10.19 0.15
C TRP A 85 10.15 -11.51 -0.47
N LYS A 86 9.38 -12.01 -1.45
CA LYS A 86 9.66 -13.28 -2.11
C LYS A 86 10.59 -13.14 -3.30
N LEU A 87 11.69 -13.87 -3.23
CA LEU A 87 12.67 -14.03 -4.29
C LEU A 87 12.38 -15.30 -5.09
N VAL A 88 12.47 -15.18 -6.41
CA VAL A 88 12.30 -16.28 -7.36
C VAL A 88 13.43 -16.24 -8.39
N ASP A 89 13.62 -17.34 -9.11
CA ASP A 89 14.51 -17.33 -10.27
C ASP A 89 13.97 -16.37 -11.34
N PRO A 90 14.85 -15.68 -12.08
CA PRO A 90 14.44 -14.64 -13.03
C PRO A 90 13.55 -15.17 -14.15
N SER A 91 13.63 -16.47 -14.48
CA SER A 91 12.73 -17.13 -15.44
C SER A 91 11.30 -17.29 -14.92
N ASP A 92 11.12 -17.32 -13.61
CA ASP A 92 9.87 -17.71 -12.96
C ASP A 92 9.08 -16.51 -12.45
N VAL A 93 9.56 -15.30 -12.73
CA VAL A 93 8.89 -14.05 -12.37
C VAL A 93 7.56 -13.99 -13.08
N ARG A 94 6.49 -14.14 -12.33
CA ARG A 94 5.14 -13.96 -12.86
C ARG A 94 4.80 -12.47 -12.84
N PRO A 95 4.23 -11.93 -13.92
CA PRO A 95 3.64 -10.60 -13.89
C PRO A 95 2.65 -10.50 -12.72
N PRO A 96 2.57 -9.35 -12.02
CA PRO A 96 1.57 -9.18 -10.99
C PRO A 96 0.18 -9.41 -11.61
N GLU A 97 -0.58 -10.35 -11.04
CA GLU A 97 -1.98 -10.51 -11.42
C GLU A 97 -2.67 -9.17 -11.20
N LYS A 98 -3.18 -8.59 -12.29
CA LYS A 98 -4.05 -7.42 -12.19
C LYS A 98 -5.28 -7.90 -11.44
N ARG A 99 -5.39 -7.60 -10.13
CA ARG A 99 -6.66 -7.73 -9.43
C ARG A 99 -7.64 -6.86 -10.20
N ALA A 100 -8.54 -7.49 -10.95
CA ALA A 100 -9.64 -6.78 -11.55
C ALA A 100 -10.42 -6.19 -10.38
N PHE A 101 -10.33 -4.87 -10.22
CA PHE A 101 -11.27 -4.16 -9.39
C PHE A 101 -12.60 -4.30 -10.12
N GLU A 102 -13.42 -5.29 -9.73
CA GLU A 102 -14.82 -5.26 -10.10
C GLU A 102 -15.38 -3.98 -9.48
N PRO A 103 -15.85 -3.01 -10.28
CA PRO A 103 -16.47 -1.82 -9.72
C PRO A 103 -17.63 -2.29 -8.84
N ALA A 104 -17.69 -1.77 -7.61
CA ALA A 104 -18.82 -2.03 -6.72
C ALA A 104 -20.13 -1.79 -7.49
N PRO A 105 -21.16 -2.65 -7.32
CA PRO A 105 -22.45 -2.42 -7.95
C PRO A 105 -22.94 -1.01 -7.61
N PRO A 106 -23.56 -0.29 -8.57
CA PRO A 106 -24.03 1.06 -8.32
C PRO A 106 -24.96 1.06 -7.11
N PRO A 107 -24.89 2.07 -6.21
CA PRO A 107 -25.83 2.19 -5.11
C PRO A 107 -27.26 2.19 -5.65
N PRO A 108 -28.24 1.63 -4.93
CA PRO A 108 -29.64 1.72 -5.31
C PRO A 108 -29.99 3.19 -5.51
N ALA A 109 -30.71 3.50 -6.60
CA ALA A 109 -31.11 4.87 -6.90
C ALA A 109 -31.91 5.43 -5.71
N GLU A 110 -31.33 6.41 -5.02
CA GLU A 110 -32.05 7.19 -4.01
C GLU A 110 -33.22 7.86 -4.73
N GLU A 111 -34.43 7.70 -4.20
CA GLU A 111 -35.60 8.41 -4.69
C GLU A 111 -35.31 9.91 -4.62
N ASP A 112 -35.30 10.53 -5.81
CA ASP A 112 -34.95 11.92 -6.01
C ASP A 112 -35.98 12.79 -5.30
N HIS A 113 -35.69 13.18 -4.05
CA HIS A 113 -36.45 14.17 -3.28
C HIS A 113 -36.23 15.60 -3.83
N THR A 114 -36.08 15.74 -5.15
CA THR A 114 -36.18 16.99 -5.92
C THR A 114 -37.59 17.56 -5.96
N ASP A 115 -38.39 17.33 -4.93
CA ASP A 115 -39.52 18.21 -4.66
C ASP A 115 -39.01 19.45 -3.94
N ASP A 116 -38.76 20.43 -4.80
CA ASP A 116 -39.57 21.63 -4.79
C ASP A 116 -39.37 22.64 -3.65
N LEU A 117 -38.91 23.81 -4.12
CA LEU A 117 -39.16 25.17 -3.63
C LEU A 117 -38.02 25.91 -2.89
N TYR A 118 -36.92 25.28 -2.46
CA TYR A 118 -35.87 26.02 -1.73
C TYR A 118 -34.65 26.48 -2.56
N PHE A 119 -34.48 26.00 -3.79
CA PHE A 119 -33.46 26.52 -4.72
C PHE A 119 -34.10 27.26 -5.89
N ARG A 120 -35.00 28.19 -5.58
CA ARG A 120 -35.53 29.16 -6.54
C ARG A 120 -34.36 29.91 -7.21
N ARG A 121 -34.36 29.88 -8.55
CA ARG A 121 -33.46 30.59 -9.47
C ARG A 121 -33.18 32.04 -9.02
N GLY A 122 -32.05 32.24 -8.37
CA GLY A 122 -31.39 33.53 -8.18
C GLY A 122 -30.35 33.75 -9.28
N ARG A 123 -30.76 34.47 -10.33
CA ARG A 123 -29.98 34.94 -11.48
C ARG A 123 -28.53 35.36 -11.15
N THR A 124 -27.53 34.64 -11.65
CA THR A 124 -26.16 35.17 -11.79
C THR A 124 -25.72 35.11 -13.25
N LYS A 125 -25.51 36.30 -13.84
CA LYS A 125 -25.07 36.48 -15.24
C LYS A 125 -23.69 35.85 -15.44
N THR A 126 -23.49 35.17 -16.58
CA THR A 126 -22.17 34.75 -17.05
C THR A 126 -21.29 35.98 -17.27
N ARG A 127 -20.30 36.18 -16.39
CA ARG A 127 -19.27 37.21 -16.57
C ARG A 127 -18.32 36.74 -17.66
N ARG A 128 -18.26 37.48 -18.79
CA ARG A 128 -17.28 37.23 -19.85
C ARG A 128 -15.87 37.38 -19.26
N GLN A 129 -15.07 36.32 -19.35
CA GLN A 129 -13.64 36.36 -19.02
C GLN A 129 -12.92 37.21 -20.07
N LYS A 130 -12.10 38.17 -19.64
CA LYS A 130 -11.20 38.90 -20.55
C LYS A 130 -10.04 37.97 -20.94
N PRO A 131 -9.52 38.03 -22.17
CA PRO A 131 -8.33 37.28 -22.54
C PRO A 131 -7.16 37.67 -21.64
N ALA A 132 -6.36 36.67 -21.25
CA ALA A 132 -5.21 36.86 -20.37
C ALA A 132 -4.19 37.80 -21.03
N ASP A 133 -3.68 38.75 -20.27
CA ASP A 133 -2.71 39.73 -20.74
C ASP A 133 -1.33 39.05 -20.89
N PRO A 134 -0.66 39.13 -22.06
CA PRO A 134 0.59 38.44 -22.30
C PRO A 134 1.75 38.86 -21.37
N ASN A 135 1.64 40.02 -20.70
CA ASN A 135 2.66 40.48 -19.75
C ASN A 135 2.43 39.99 -18.31
N GLN A 136 1.48 39.08 -18.07
CA GLN A 136 1.15 38.59 -16.71
C GLN A 136 2.28 37.81 -16.01
N LEU A 137 3.30 37.35 -16.76
CA LEU A 137 4.48 36.69 -16.19
C LEU A 137 5.67 37.64 -16.00
N ASP A 138 5.55 38.89 -16.44
CA ASP A 138 6.63 39.87 -16.29
C ASP A 138 6.56 40.52 -14.89
N LEU A 139 7.09 39.80 -13.91
CA LEU A 139 7.09 40.22 -12.49
C LEU A 139 8.04 41.39 -12.20
N PHE A 140 8.73 41.94 -13.20
CA PHE A 140 9.82 42.92 -13.01
C PHE A 140 9.61 44.29 -13.65
N SER A 141 8.41 44.61 -14.18
CA SER A 141 8.16 45.92 -14.82
C SER A 141 8.02 47.09 -13.84
N LYS A 142 8.09 46.85 -12.52
CA LYS A 142 8.08 47.89 -11.48
C LYS A 142 9.31 47.79 -10.59
N ASN A 143 10.48 48.11 -11.12
CA ASN A 143 11.63 48.59 -10.33
C ASN A 143 12.72 49.26 -11.19
N LEU A 144 12.34 49.99 -12.25
CA LEU A 144 13.20 51.03 -12.82
C LEU A 144 12.46 52.37 -12.77
N LYS A 145 12.60 53.06 -11.64
CA LYS A 145 12.52 54.51 -11.58
C LYS A 145 13.93 55.03 -11.37
N GLY A 146 14.52 55.57 -12.43
CA GLY A 146 15.37 56.75 -12.29
C GLY A 146 14.49 57.97 -12.06
#